data_AF-A0A7Y2HTD5-F1
#
_entry.id   AF-A0A7Y2HTD5-F1
#
_cell.length_a   1.000
_cell.length_b   1.000
_cell.length_c   1.000
_cell.angle_alpha   90.00
_cell.angle_beta   90.00
_cell.angle_gamma   90.00
#
_symmetry.space_group_name_H-M   'P 1'
#
loop_
_entity.id
_entity.type
_entity.pdbx_description
1 polymer ?
#
loop_
_entity_poly.entity_id
_entity_poly.type
_entity_poly.pdbx_seq_one_letter_code
_entity_poly.pdbx_strand_id
1 'polypeptide(L)'
;MSDAYEISKKNKVRQLREKAAYDRDVVHGVLDAGLIAHVAFVQNGEPVVVPMLYGREGETLFLHGARKARIIRLLESTGTACVNVTHVDGLVYARSAFNSSMRYRSATVFGPARLV
;
A
#
# COMPACT_ATOMS: atom_id res chain seq x y z
N MET A 1 6.44 11.49 20.26
CA MET A 1 5.24 11.07 19.48
C MET A 1 5.24 9.55 19.50
N SER A 2 4.09 8.87 19.49
CA SER A 2 4.09 7.39 19.38
C SER A 2 4.83 7.02 18.10
N ASP A 3 5.81 6.11 18.15
CA ASP A 3 6.56 5.66 16.97
C ASP A 3 5.74 4.73 16.06
N ALA A 4 4.54 4.33 16.48
CA ALA A 4 3.59 3.55 15.67
C ALA A 4 2.36 4.35 15.18
N TYR A 5 1.81 3.91 14.05
CA TYR A 5 0.53 4.37 13.50
C TYR A 5 -0.66 3.93 14.37
N GLU A 6 -1.69 4.76 14.40
CA GLU A 6 -2.95 4.42 15.09
C GLU A 6 -3.65 3.24 14.40
N ILE A 7 -4.13 2.30 15.21
CA ILE A 7 -4.87 1.13 14.74
C ILE A 7 -6.37 1.43 14.82
N SER A 8 -7.02 1.45 13.66
CA SER A 8 -8.46 1.66 13.49
C SER A 8 -9.13 0.44 12.87
N LYS A 9 -10.46 0.47 12.75
CA LYS A 9 -11.21 -0.56 12.00
C LYS A 9 -10.75 -0.69 10.54
N LYS A 10 -10.17 0.37 9.95
CA LYS A 10 -9.78 0.43 8.54
C LYS A 10 -8.46 -0.32 8.24
N ASN A 11 -7.49 -0.28 9.15
CA ASN A 11 -6.15 -0.85 8.94
C ASN A 11 -5.82 -2.04 9.88
N LYS A 12 -6.71 -2.41 10.81
CA LYS A 12 -6.49 -3.54 11.71
C LYS A 12 -6.47 -4.87 10.96
N VAL A 13 -5.31 -5.54 10.96
CA VAL A 13 -5.15 -6.88 10.41
C VAL A 13 -5.83 -7.89 11.34
N ARG A 14 -6.65 -8.78 10.76
CA ARG A 14 -7.44 -9.77 11.52
C ARG A 14 -6.92 -11.19 11.44
N GLN A 15 -6.33 -11.57 10.31
CA GLN A 15 -5.76 -12.90 10.07
C GLN A 15 -4.24 -12.83 10.25
N LEU A 16 -3.64 -13.82 10.93
CA LEU A 16 -2.21 -13.83 11.26
C LEU A 16 -1.76 -12.51 11.92
N ARG A 17 -2.51 -12.05 12.93
CA ARG A 17 -2.34 -10.75 13.60
C ARG A 17 -0.92 -10.54 14.14
N GLU A 18 -0.24 -11.64 14.50
CA GLU A 18 1.14 -11.66 14.96
C GLU A 18 2.16 -11.24 13.89
N LYS A 19 1.75 -11.22 12.61
CA LYS A 19 2.57 -10.72 11.49
C LYS A 19 2.32 -9.24 11.19
N ALA A 20 1.37 -8.60 11.87
CA ALA A 20 1.09 -7.18 11.65
C ALA A 20 2.11 -6.31 12.39
N ALA A 21 2.64 -5.31 11.70
CA ALA A 21 3.49 -4.27 12.27
C ALA A 21 2.90 -2.90 11.94
N TYR A 22 2.96 -1.99 12.90
CA TYR A 22 2.41 -0.63 12.80
C TYR A 22 3.44 0.45 13.11
N ASP A 23 4.66 0.06 13.49
CA ASP A 23 5.78 0.95 13.72
C ASP A 23 6.15 1.69 12.43
N ARG A 24 6.36 3.01 12.51
CA ARG A 24 6.67 3.84 11.35
C ARG A 24 7.90 3.36 10.62
N ASP A 25 8.97 3.04 11.34
CA ASP A 25 10.22 2.58 10.74
C ASP A 25 10.02 1.29 9.92
N VAL A 26 9.18 0.38 10.40
CA VAL A 26 8.87 -0.86 9.67
C VAL A 26 8.05 -0.56 8.42
N VAL A 27 7.00 0.25 8.54
CA VAL A 27 6.15 0.61 7.39
C VAL A 27 6.93 1.42 6.36
N HIS A 28 7.69 2.41 6.79
CA HIS A 28 8.55 3.24 5.95
C HIS A 28 9.63 2.39 5.28
N GLY A 29 10.27 1.46 6.01
CA GLY A 29 11.24 0.54 5.43
C GLY A 29 10.67 -0.36 4.32
N VAL A 30 9.40 -0.76 4.40
CA VAL A 30 8.71 -1.48 3.31
C VAL A 30 8.44 -0.56 2.13
N LEU A 31 8.00 0.67 2.38
CA LEU A 31 7.74 1.68 1.34
C LEU A 31 9.03 2.15 0.67
N ASP A 32 10.16 2.21 1.37
CA ASP A 32 11.41 2.71 0.79
C ASP A 32 12.18 1.63 0.02
N ALA A 33 11.85 0.35 0.25
CA ALA A 33 12.45 -0.78 -0.46
C ALA A 33 11.94 -0.95 -1.90
N GLY A 34 10.95 -0.16 -2.35
CA GLY A 34 10.27 -0.32 -3.63
C GLY A 34 10.06 0.98 -4.40
N LEU A 35 9.85 0.84 -5.70
CA LEU A 35 9.53 1.95 -6.60
C LEU A 35 8.14 1.84 -7.22
N ILE A 36 7.50 0.67 -7.10
CA ILE A 36 6.19 0.37 -7.71
C ILE A 36 5.17 0.17 -6.60
N ALA A 37 4.05 0.87 -6.70
CA ALA A 37 2.88 0.66 -5.88
C ALA A 37 1.66 0.32 -6.73
N HIS A 38 0.77 -0.50 -6.18
CA HIS A 38 -0.54 -0.78 -6.74
C HIS A 38 -1.54 0.19 -6.13
N VAL A 39 -2.02 1.14 -6.94
CA VAL A 39 -2.92 2.20 -6.51
C VAL A 39 -4.35 1.82 -6.87
N ALA A 40 -5.19 1.69 -5.85
CA ALA A 40 -6.61 1.37 -5.98
C ALA A 40 -7.49 2.60 -5.79
N PHE A 41 -8.49 2.73 -6.67
CA PHE A 41 -9.50 3.79 -6.65
C PHE A 41 -10.81 3.26 -7.27
N VAL A 42 -11.90 4.00 -7.10
CA VAL A 42 -13.21 3.67 -7.69
C VAL A 42 -13.42 4.48 -8.96
N GLN A 43 -13.78 3.81 -10.05
CA GLN A 43 -14.12 4.40 -11.33
C GLN A 43 -15.50 3.94 -11.78
N ASN A 44 -16.44 4.86 -11.98
CA ASN A 44 -17.81 4.53 -12.42
C ASN A 44 -18.50 3.46 -11.55
N GLY A 45 -18.22 3.45 -10.25
CA GLY A 45 -18.75 2.44 -9.32
C GLY A 45 -17.96 1.13 -9.28
N GLU A 46 -16.96 0.95 -10.13
CA GLU A 46 -16.13 -0.26 -10.18
C GLU A 46 -14.74 -0.04 -9.55
N PRO A 47 -14.19 -1.02 -8.82
CA PRO A 47 -12.84 -0.94 -8.29
C PRO A 47 -11.80 -1.13 -9.40
N VAL A 48 -10.81 -0.26 -9.45
CA VAL A 48 -9.69 -0.33 -10.41
C VAL A 48 -8.38 -0.29 -9.64
N VAL A 49 -7.39 -1.07 -10.08
CA VAL A 49 -6.02 -1.08 -9.54
C VAL A 49 -5.04 -0.82 -10.68
N VAL A 50 -4.12 0.13 -10.48
CA VAL A 50 -3.10 0.49 -11.48
C VAL A 50 -1.72 0.50 -10.82
N PRO A 51 -0.72 -0.19 -11.41
CA PRO A 51 0.66 -0.05 -10.97
C PRO A 51 1.20 1.33 -11.36
N MET A 52 1.79 2.04 -10.39
CA MET A 52 2.36 3.37 -10.56
C MET A 52 3.75 3.44 -9.91
N LEU A 53 4.64 4.24 -10.51
CA LEU A 53 5.85 4.65 -9.81
C LEU A 53 5.48 5.59 -8.66
N TYR A 54 6.17 5.45 -7.54
CA TYR A 54 6.02 6.37 -6.41
C TYR A 54 7.36 6.72 -5.76
N GLY A 55 7.34 7.79 -4.97
CA GLY A 55 8.37 8.12 -4.00
C GLY A 55 7.74 8.51 -2.67
N ARG A 56 8.51 8.46 -1.59
CA ARG A 56 8.07 8.89 -0.26
C ARG A 56 8.93 10.06 0.23
N GLU A 57 8.29 11.06 0.83
CA GLU A 57 8.94 12.12 1.59
C GLU A 57 8.19 12.29 2.92
N GLY A 58 8.84 11.93 4.03
CA GLY A 58 8.19 11.88 5.34
C GLY A 58 6.93 11.02 5.31
N GLU A 59 5.78 11.59 5.65
CA GLU A 59 4.47 10.90 5.67
C GLU A 59 3.70 10.99 4.34
N THR A 60 4.33 11.52 3.27
CA THR A 60 3.67 11.73 1.97
C THR A 60 4.19 10.76 0.93
N LEU A 61 3.26 10.09 0.23
CA LEU A 61 3.56 9.34 -0.99
C LEU A 61 3.25 10.19 -2.22
N PHE A 62 4.23 10.34 -3.10
CA PHE A 62 4.10 10.99 -4.39
C PHE A 62 3.89 9.93 -5.45
N LEU A 63 2.77 10.01 -6.17
CA LEU A 63 2.47 9.12 -7.28
C LEU A 63 2.84 9.79 -8.60
N HIS A 64 3.64 9.12 -9.42
CA HIS A 64 4.00 9.64 -10.74
C HIS A 64 2.89 9.37 -11.77
N GLY A 65 2.55 10.37 -12.58
CA GLY A 65 1.67 10.20 -13.72
C GLY A 65 1.48 11.48 -14.51
N ALA A 66 1.06 11.34 -15.77
CA ALA A 66 0.72 12.51 -16.58
C ALA A 66 -0.52 13.21 -16.00
N ARG A 67 -0.50 14.54 -15.86
CA ARG A 67 -1.63 15.32 -15.33
C ARG A 67 -2.95 15.07 -16.07
N LYS A 68 -2.89 14.79 -17.38
CA LYS A 68 -4.07 14.47 -18.20
C LYS A 68 -4.49 13.00 -18.12
N ALA A 69 -3.68 12.14 -17.48
CA ALA A 69 -4.02 10.74 -17.31
C ALA A 69 -5.29 10.62 -16.48
N ARG A 70 -6.18 9.73 -16.94
CA ARG A 70 -7.47 9.47 -16.34
C ARG A 70 -7.38 9.15 -14.84
N ILE A 71 -6.34 8.40 -14.45
CA ILE A 71 -6.08 8.02 -13.06
C ILE A 71 -5.85 9.23 -12.14
N ILE A 72 -5.08 10.23 -12.58
CA ILE A 72 -4.77 11.42 -11.78
C ILE A 72 -6.04 12.23 -11.53
N ARG A 73 -6.87 12.41 -12.56
CA ARG A 73 -8.18 13.10 -12.43
C ARG A 73 -9.14 12.35 -11.49
N LEU A 74 -9.13 11.02 -11.53
CA LEU A 74 -9.98 10.21 -10.65
C LEU A 74 -9.53 10.33 -9.19
N LEU A 75 -8.22 10.18 -8.93
CA LEU A 75 -7.64 10.38 -7.60
C LEU A 75 -7.93 11.78 -7.04
N GLU A 76 -7.87 12.80 -7.90
CA GLU A 76 -8.25 14.18 -7.55
C GLU A 76 -9.76 14.28 -7.22
N SER A 77 -10.62 13.64 -8.01
CA SER A 77 -12.07 13.70 -7.81
C SER A 77 -12.57 12.89 -6.60
N THR A 78 -11.99 11.72 -6.31
CA THR A 78 -12.36 10.89 -5.16
C THR A 78 -11.75 11.40 -3.86
N GLY A 79 -10.68 12.20 -3.96
CA GLY A 79 -9.96 12.77 -2.84
C GLY A 79 -9.31 11.75 -1.90
N THR A 80 -9.36 10.46 -2.24
CA THR A 80 -8.85 9.35 -1.43
C THR A 80 -8.25 8.25 -2.30
N ALA A 81 -7.17 7.67 -1.80
CA ALA A 81 -6.47 6.55 -2.43
C ALA A 81 -6.20 5.43 -1.43
N CYS A 82 -6.14 4.21 -1.96
CA CYS A 82 -5.54 3.07 -1.29
C CYS A 82 -4.31 2.65 -2.08
N VAL A 83 -3.15 2.59 -1.43
CA VAL A 83 -1.88 2.26 -2.06
C VAL A 83 -1.33 1.01 -1.40
N ASN A 84 -1.00 -0.02 -2.19
CA ASN A 84 -0.35 -1.22 -1.69
C ASN A 84 1.05 -1.38 -2.32
N VAL A 85 2.04 -1.60 -1.47
CA VAL A 85 3.39 -2.01 -1.87
C VAL A 85 3.63 -3.40 -1.31
N THR A 86 4.10 -4.33 -2.15
CA THR A 86 4.39 -5.70 -1.74
C THR A 86 5.72 -6.14 -2.33
N HIS A 87 6.56 -6.70 -1.47
CA HIS A 87 7.83 -7.34 -1.82
C HIS A 87 7.72 -8.82 -1.50
N VAL A 88 7.90 -9.67 -2.51
CA VAL A 88 8.01 -11.12 -2.31
C VAL A 88 9.49 -11.46 -2.13
N ASP A 89 9.85 -11.84 -0.91
CA ASP A 89 11.22 -12.14 -0.52
C ASP A 89 11.55 -13.64 -0.73
N GLY A 90 10.55 -14.49 -0.98
CA GLY A 90 10.77 -15.89 -1.36
C GLY A 90 9.54 -16.78 -1.18
N LEU A 91 9.61 -17.98 -1.77
CA LEU A 91 8.58 -19.01 -1.59
C LEU A 91 8.92 -19.89 -0.37
N VAL A 92 7.90 -20.27 0.39
CA VAL A 92 8.00 -21.25 1.48
C VAL A 92 7.39 -22.56 0.98
N TYR A 93 8.23 -23.53 0.69
CA TYR A 93 7.80 -24.87 0.27
C TYR A 93 7.79 -25.82 1.47
N ALA A 94 6.59 -26.17 1.94
CA ALA A 94 6.39 -27.06 3.07
C ALA A 94 6.05 -28.49 2.61
N ARG A 95 6.00 -29.43 3.56
CA ARG A 95 5.60 -30.82 3.31
C ARG A 95 4.14 -30.97 2.85
N SER A 96 3.30 -29.96 3.05
CA SER A 96 1.92 -29.92 2.56
C SER A 96 1.62 -28.59 1.88
N ALA A 97 0.78 -28.62 0.84
CA ALA A 97 0.35 -27.40 0.14
C ALA A 97 -0.32 -26.38 1.07
N PHE A 98 -1.06 -26.86 2.09
CA PHE A 98 -1.71 -26.01 3.09
C PHE A 98 -0.71 -25.19 3.93
N ASN A 99 0.49 -25.72 4.19
CA ASN A 99 1.53 -25.02 4.95
C ASN A 99 2.54 -24.31 4.05
N SER A 100 2.43 -24.45 2.73
CA SER A 100 3.23 -23.67 1.78
C SER A 100 2.75 -22.22 1.75
N SER A 101 3.67 -21.29 1.56
CA SER A 101 3.37 -19.86 1.66
C SER A 101 4.44 -19.02 0.93
N MET A 102 4.49 -17.73 1.25
CA MET A 102 5.52 -16.80 0.78
C MET A 102 6.08 -16.02 1.96
N ARG A 103 7.38 -15.75 1.93
CA ARG A 103 7.98 -14.65 2.69
C ARG A 103 7.70 -13.38 1.90
N TYR A 104 6.99 -12.46 2.51
CA TYR A 104 6.70 -11.17 1.90
C TYR A 104 6.65 -10.09 2.98
N ARG A 105 6.86 -8.86 2.53
CA ARG A 105 6.59 -7.65 3.30
C ARG A 105 5.62 -6.80 2.48
N SER A 106 4.62 -6.23 3.13
CA SER A 106 3.63 -5.40 2.45
C SER A 106 3.18 -4.25 3.35
N ALA A 107 2.96 -3.10 2.73
CA ALA A 107 2.39 -1.92 3.37
C ALA A 107 1.15 -1.51 2.57
N THR A 108 0.01 -1.37 3.27
CA THR A 108 -1.21 -0.79 2.71
C THR A 108 -1.46 0.57 3.35
N VAL A 109 -1.43 1.61 2.53
CA VAL A 109 -1.58 3.00 2.94
C VAL A 109 -2.93 3.51 2.48
N PHE A 110 -3.66 4.14 3.39
CA PHE A 110 -4.91 4.80 3.10
C PHE A 110 -4.74 6.28 3.39
N GLY A 111 -5.12 7.14 2.45
CA GLY A 111 -4.96 8.57 2.68
C GLY A 111 -5.75 9.41 1.69
N PRO A 112 -5.86 10.71 1.97
CA PRO A 112 -6.33 11.65 0.99
C PRO A 112 -5.36 11.73 -0.19
N ALA A 113 -5.88 12.01 -1.38
CA ALA A 113 -5.09 12.22 -2.57
C ALA A 113 -5.39 13.61 -3.14
N ARG A 114 -4.34 14.32 -3.54
CA ARG A 114 -4.45 15.64 -4.18
C ARG A 114 -3.39 15.80 -5.26
N LEU A 115 -3.66 16.65 -6.23
CA LEU A 115 -2.65 17.09 -7.18
C LEU A 115 -1.60 17.97 -6.45
N VAL A 116 -0.35 17.86 -6.88
CA VAL A 116 0.77 18.71 -6.43
C VAL A 116 1.20 19.57 -7.61
#